data_AF-A0A447U4Z6-F1
#
_entry.id   AF-A0A447U4Z6-F1
#
_cell.length_a   1.000
_cell.length_b   1.000
_cell.length_c   1.000
_cell.angle_alpha   90.00
_cell.angle_beta   90.00
_cell.angle_gamma   90.00
#
_symmetry.space_group_name_H-M   'P 1'
#
loop_
_entity.id
_entity.type
_entity.pdbx_description
1 polymer ?
#
loop_
_entity_poly.entity_id
_entity_poly.type
_entity_poly.pdbx_seq_one_letter_code
_entity_poly.pdbx_strand_id
1 'polypeptide(L)'
;MFFDGTDWQVTRTADNTTFTATKDADGKLEIDGLKVTVGTGAQKNDSFLLKPVSNAIVDMNVKVTNEAEIAMASESKLDPDVDTGDSDNRNGQALLDLQNSNVVGGNKTFNDAYATLVSDVGNKTSTLKTSSTTQANVVKQLYKQQQSVSGVNLDEEYGNLQRYQQYYLANAQVLQTANALFDALLNIR
;
A
#
# COMPACT_ATOMS: atom_id res chain seq x y z
N MET A 1 4.10 -1.00 -20.30
CA MET A 1 4.01 -1.50 -21.69
C MET A 1 5.41 -1.83 -22.16
N PHE A 2 5.56 -2.84 -23.01
CA PHE A 2 6.85 -3.15 -23.62
C PHE A 2 6.70 -3.45 -25.11
N PHE A 3 7.78 -3.26 -25.85
CA PHE A 3 7.83 -3.56 -27.28
C PHE A 3 8.43 -4.95 -27.50
N ASP A 4 7.70 -5.88 -28.13
CA ASP A 4 8.18 -7.26 -28.33
C ASP A 4 9.06 -7.44 -29.59
N GLY A 5 9.28 -6.34 -30.32
CA GLY A 5 10.00 -6.29 -31.60
C GLY A 5 9.08 -6.11 -32.80
N THR A 6 7.77 -6.29 -32.66
CA THR A 6 6.77 -6.03 -33.70
C THR A 6 5.61 -5.20 -33.17
N ASP A 7 5.07 -5.59 -32.02
CA ASP A 7 3.90 -5.01 -31.40
C ASP A 7 4.17 -4.49 -29.99
N TRP A 8 3.26 -3.65 -29.52
CA TRP A 8 3.30 -3.08 -28.17
C TRP A 8 2.37 -3.87 -27.26
N GLN A 9 2.96 -4.54 -26.27
CA GLN A 9 2.24 -5.29 -25.26
C GLN A 9 1.99 -4.40 -24.05
N VAL A 10 0.73 -4.26 -23.67
CA VAL A 10 0.29 -3.43 -22.55
C VAL A 10 -0.13 -4.32 -21.40
N THR A 11 0.32 -3.97 -20.19
CA THR A 11 -0.10 -4.61 -18.94
C THR A 11 -0.65 -3.53 -18.02
N ARG A 12 -1.90 -3.67 -17.59
CA ARG A 12 -2.49 -2.79 -16.57
C ARG A 12 -2.06 -3.26 -15.19
N THR A 13 -1.44 -2.39 -14.40
CA THR A 13 -0.95 -2.76 -13.05
C THR A 13 -2.07 -2.90 -12.02
N ALA A 14 -3.27 -2.39 -12.32
CA ALA A 14 -4.40 -2.42 -11.40
C ALA A 14 -5.04 -3.81 -11.30
N ASP A 15 -5.15 -4.52 -12.44
CA ASP A 15 -5.84 -5.81 -12.55
C ASP A 15 -4.99 -6.92 -13.21
N ASN A 16 -3.76 -6.59 -13.63
CA ASN A 16 -2.83 -7.48 -14.34
C ASN A 16 -3.35 -7.97 -15.72
N THR A 17 -4.36 -7.31 -16.28
CA THR A 17 -4.83 -7.63 -17.64
C THR A 17 -3.78 -7.22 -18.66
N THR A 18 -3.65 -8.02 -19.72
CA THR A 18 -2.73 -7.78 -20.83
C THR A 18 -3.46 -7.78 -22.15
N PHE A 19 -3.00 -6.91 -23.06
CA PHE A 19 -3.50 -6.85 -24.43
C PHE A 19 -2.44 -6.24 -25.34
N THR A 20 -2.51 -6.56 -26.62
CA THR A 20 -1.69 -5.93 -27.65
C THR A 20 -2.36 -4.63 -28.07
N ALA A 21 -1.64 -3.50 -28.00
CA ALA A 21 -2.19 -2.20 -28.34
C ALA A 21 -2.45 -2.08 -29.84
N THR A 22 -3.64 -1.62 -30.22
CA THR A 22 -3.97 -1.25 -31.59
C THR A 22 -3.34 0.11 -31.93
N LYS A 23 -3.04 0.31 -33.21
CA LYS A 23 -2.52 1.58 -33.74
C LYS A 23 -3.60 2.29 -34.54
N ASP A 24 -3.72 3.60 -34.36
CA ASP A 24 -4.55 4.43 -35.23
C ASP A 24 -3.89 4.66 -36.60
N ALA A 25 -4.56 5.42 -37.49
CA ALA A 25 -4.06 5.73 -38.82
C ALA A 25 -2.72 6.50 -38.81
N ASP A 26 -2.41 7.20 -37.71
CA ASP A 26 -1.14 7.93 -37.53
C ASP A 26 -0.07 7.08 -36.83
N GLY A 27 -0.34 5.80 -36.55
CA GLY A 27 0.57 4.90 -35.84
C GLY A 27 0.64 5.12 -34.33
N LYS A 28 -0.26 5.93 -33.73
CA LYS A 28 -0.34 6.13 -32.28
C LYS A 28 -1.05 4.94 -31.64
N LEU A 29 -0.59 4.51 -30.47
CA LEU A 29 -1.22 3.43 -29.73
C LEU A 29 -2.51 3.91 -29.08
N GLU A 30 -3.58 3.14 -29.21
CA GLU A 30 -4.86 3.41 -28.54
C GLU A 30 -4.97 2.57 -27.27
N ILE A 31 -5.03 3.25 -26.12
CA ILE A 31 -5.01 2.62 -24.79
C ILE A 31 -6.04 3.35 -23.91
N ASP A 32 -7.17 2.71 -23.63
CA ASP A 32 -8.17 3.17 -22.65
C ASP A 32 -8.56 4.66 -22.79
N GLY A 33 -8.83 5.09 -24.02
CA GLY A 33 -9.20 6.48 -24.35
C GLY A 33 -8.03 7.44 -24.54
N LEU A 34 -6.78 6.95 -24.42
CA LEU A 34 -5.56 7.71 -24.68
C LEU A 34 -4.96 7.34 -26.03
N LYS A 35 -4.30 8.32 -26.66
CA LYS A 35 -3.42 8.12 -27.80
C LYS A 35 -1.98 8.29 -27.37
N VAL A 36 -1.18 7.23 -27.45
CA VAL A 36 0.24 7.24 -27.07
C VAL A 36 1.09 7.29 -28.33
N THR A 37 1.81 8.39 -28.49
CA THR A 37 2.77 8.53 -29.59
C THR A 37 4.05 7.80 -29.22
N VAL A 38 4.36 6.74 -29.96
CA VAL A 38 5.67 6.08 -29.89
C VAL A 38 6.51 6.64 -31.02
N GLY A 39 7.65 7.25 -30.69
CA GLY A 39 8.59 7.76 -31.68
C GLY A 39 9.26 6.63 -32.45
N THR A 40 10.35 6.94 -33.14
CA THR A 40 11.21 5.93 -33.79
C THR A 40 12.28 5.41 -32.83
N GLY A 41 12.77 4.19 -33.06
CA GLY A 41 13.96 3.67 -32.37
C GLY A 41 13.69 2.73 -31.19
N ALA A 42 12.44 2.35 -30.94
CA ALA A 42 12.12 1.32 -29.95
C ALA A 42 12.74 -0.03 -30.35
N GLN A 43 13.48 -0.64 -29.43
CA GLN A 43 14.09 -1.95 -29.59
C GLN A 43 13.29 -3.03 -28.86
N LYS A 44 13.46 -4.28 -29.31
CA LYS A 44 12.81 -5.43 -28.67
C LYS A 44 13.18 -5.47 -27.17
N ASN A 45 12.16 -5.65 -26.35
CA ASN A 45 12.17 -5.63 -24.88
C ASN A 45 12.31 -4.26 -24.23
N ASP A 46 12.26 -3.15 -24.98
CA ASP A 46 12.14 -1.83 -24.38
C ASP A 46 10.83 -1.72 -23.60
N SER A 47 10.89 -1.11 -22.41
CA SER A 47 9.78 -1.04 -21.49
C SER A 47 9.54 0.40 -21.03
N PHE A 48 8.27 0.76 -20.95
CA PHE A 48 7.79 2.08 -20.55
C PHE A 48 6.67 1.96 -19.52
N LEU A 49 6.75 2.81 -18.50
CA LEU A 49 5.71 2.94 -17.48
C LEU A 49 4.85 4.17 -17.77
N LEU A 50 3.61 3.93 -18.19
CA LEU A 50 2.62 4.98 -18.41
C LEU A 50 1.81 5.21 -17.12
N LYS A 51 1.72 6.47 -16.67
CA LYS A 51 0.89 6.88 -15.53
C LYS A 51 -0.10 7.96 -15.98
N PRO A 52 -1.29 7.58 -16.46
CA PRO A 52 -2.16 8.50 -17.19
C PRO A 52 -2.80 9.58 -16.31
N VAL A 53 -3.07 9.27 -15.03
CA VAL A 53 -3.81 10.16 -14.13
C VAL A 53 -3.08 10.50 -12.83
N SER A 54 -1.83 10.05 -12.64
CA SER A 54 -1.12 10.29 -11.37
C SER A 54 -0.87 11.78 -11.09
N ASN A 55 -0.72 12.58 -12.14
CA ASN A 55 -0.50 14.03 -12.05
C ASN A 55 -1.78 14.83 -12.39
N ALA A 56 -2.93 14.19 -12.57
CA ALA A 56 -4.15 14.89 -12.96
C ALA A 56 -4.56 15.96 -11.94
N ILE A 57 -4.40 15.68 -10.64
CA ILE A 57 -4.79 16.58 -9.56
C ILE A 57 -3.76 17.69 -9.34
N VAL A 58 -2.46 17.40 -9.47
CA VAL A 58 -1.41 18.39 -9.15
C VAL A 58 -1.44 19.60 -10.08
N ASP A 59 -1.89 19.41 -11.32
CA ASP A 59 -2.02 20.48 -12.33
C ASP A 59 -3.47 21.01 -12.45
N MET A 60 -4.40 20.55 -11.62
CA MET A 60 -5.82 20.95 -11.70
C MET A 60 -6.04 22.36 -11.17
N ASN A 61 -6.67 23.22 -11.99
CA ASN A 61 -6.93 24.63 -11.66
C ASN A 61 -8.30 25.09 -12.21
N VAL A 62 -8.96 26.01 -11.51
CA VAL A 62 -10.17 26.68 -12.00
C VAL A 62 -9.77 27.77 -12.98
N LYS A 63 -10.10 27.58 -14.26
CA LYS A 63 -9.74 28.53 -15.34
C LYS A 63 -10.74 29.69 -15.49
N VAL A 64 -12.01 29.47 -15.15
CA VAL A 64 -13.05 30.50 -15.19
C VAL A 64 -12.94 31.34 -13.92
N THR A 65 -12.34 32.52 -14.02
CA THR A 65 -12.17 33.44 -12.89
C THR A 65 -13.21 34.55 -12.87
N ASN A 66 -13.80 34.85 -14.01
CA ASN A 66 -14.86 35.84 -14.16
C ASN A 66 -16.22 35.15 -14.09
N GLU A 67 -17.13 35.65 -13.25
CA GLU A 67 -18.48 35.07 -13.09
C GLU A 67 -19.31 35.17 -14.38
N ALA A 68 -19.11 36.24 -15.15
CA ALA A 68 -19.82 36.47 -16.42
C ALA A 68 -19.41 35.48 -17.53
N GLU A 69 -18.31 34.74 -17.34
CA GLU A 69 -17.85 33.71 -18.28
C GLU A 69 -18.44 32.33 -17.99
N ILE A 70 -19.28 32.19 -16.96
CA ILE A 70 -20.00 30.95 -16.70
C ILE A 70 -21.06 30.74 -17.79
N ALA A 71 -20.81 29.76 -18.66
CA ALA A 71 -21.69 29.40 -19.77
C ALA A 71 -22.95 28.67 -19.28
N MET A 72 -23.96 29.39 -18.79
CA MET A 72 -25.23 28.81 -18.33
C MET A 72 -26.22 28.56 -19.47
N ALA A 73 -26.20 29.42 -20.49
CA ALA A 73 -27.08 29.34 -21.64
C ALA A 73 -26.61 28.28 -22.64
N SER A 74 -27.56 27.67 -23.36
CA SER A 74 -27.27 26.75 -24.46
C SER A 74 -27.05 27.46 -25.80
N GLU A 75 -27.60 28.66 -25.95
CA GLU A 75 -27.47 29.50 -27.14
C GLU A 75 -26.91 30.86 -26.76
N SER A 76 -26.31 31.56 -27.74
CA SER A 76 -25.76 32.89 -27.51
C SER A 76 -26.88 33.90 -27.34
N LYS A 77 -26.86 34.68 -26.25
CA LYS A 77 -27.78 35.81 -26.03
C LYS A 77 -27.70 36.89 -27.14
N LEU A 78 -26.60 36.91 -27.88
CA LEU A 78 -26.35 37.87 -28.96
C LEU A 78 -26.83 37.38 -30.34
N ASP A 79 -27.32 36.14 -30.44
CA ASP A 79 -27.83 35.61 -31.69
C ASP A 79 -29.23 36.19 -31.99
N PRO A 80 -29.39 37.00 -33.06
CA PRO A 80 -30.67 37.60 -33.39
C PRO A 80 -31.71 36.60 -33.91
N ASP A 81 -31.28 35.39 -34.30
CA ASP A 81 -32.15 34.37 -34.91
C ASP A 81 -32.72 33.38 -33.86
N VAL A 82 -32.33 33.52 -32.58
CA VAL A 82 -32.72 32.61 -31.49
C VAL A 82 -33.31 33.38 -30.31
N ASP A 83 -34.61 33.21 -30.06
CA ASP A 83 -35.28 33.72 -28.85
C ASP A 83 -35.31 32.64 -27.76
N THR A 84 -34.42 32.77 -26.78
CA THR A 84 -34.36 31.87 -25.61
C THR A 84 -35.05 32.44 -24.37
N GLY A 85 -35.68 33.62 -24.45
CA GLY A 85 -36.12 34.40 -23.30
C GLY A 85 -34.97 35.07 -22.52
N ASP A 86 -35.32 35.86 -21.50
CA ASP A 86 -34.40 36.72 -20.75
C ASP A 86 -33.30 35.97 -19.97
N SER A 87 -33.48 34.67 -19.72
CA SER A 87 -32.53 33.82 -18.98
C SER A 87 -32.59 32.37 -19.48
N ASP A 88 -31.52 31.94 -20.17
CA ASP A 88 -31.31 30.54 -20.56
C ASP A 88 -30.32 29.87 -19.58
N ASN A 89 -30.74 28.76 -18.98
CA ASN A 89 -29.95 27.96 -18.04
C ASN A 89 -29.79 26.50 -18.47
N ARG A 90 -30.13 26.16 -19.72
CA ARG A 90 -30.15 24.76 -20.21
C ARG A 90 -28.77 24.10 -20.18
N ASN A 91 -27.69 24.84 -20.49
CA ASN A 91 -26.33 24.30 -20.34
C ASN A 91 -25.96 24.12 -18.86
N GLY A 92 -26.43 25.01 -17.98
CA GLY A 92 -26.34 24.84 -16.54
C GLY A 92 -27.01 23.55 -16.04
N GLN A 93 -28.19 23.23 -16.55
CA GLN A 93 -28.86 21.95 -16.27
C GLN A 93 -28.05 20.76 -16.82
N ALA A 94 -27.51 20.86 -18.04
CA ALA A 94 -26.66 19.81 -18.62
C ALA A 94 -25.39 19.56 -17.78
N LEU A 95 -24.78 20.61 -17.23
CA LEU A 95 -23.66 20.51 -16.29
C LEU A 95 -24.08 19.83 -14.98
N LEU A 96 -25.27 20.13 -14.47
CA LEU A 96 -25.82 19.48 -13.28
C LEU A 96 -26.14 18.00 -13.54
N ASP A 97 -26.64 17.67 -14.73
CA ASP A 97 -26.96 16.29 -15.13
C ASP A 97 -25.72 15.38 -15.18
N LEU A 98 -24.52 15.95 -15.35
CA LEU A 98 -23.26 15.20 -15.22
C LEU A 98 -23.10 14.56 -13.84
N GLN A 99 -23.74 15.10 -12.78
CA GLN A 99 -23.72 14.50 -11.45
C GLN A 99 -24.32 13.08 -11.44
N ASN A 100 -25.32 12.84 -12.29
CA ASN A 100 -26.03 11.57 -12.40
C ASN A 100 -25.53 10.71 -13.58
N SER A 101 -24.54 11.21 -14.33
CA SER A 101 -24.02 10.54 -15.52
C SER A 101 -22.83 9.63 -15.20
N ASN A 102 -22.74 8.50 -15.90
CA ASN A 102 -21.72 7.47 -15.70
C ASN A 102 -20.41 7.79 -16.45
N VAL A 103 -19.77 8.90 -16.11
CA VAL A 103 -18.58 9.40 -16.82
C VAL A 103 -17.26 8.85 -16.28
N VAL A 104 -17.23 8.33 -15.05
CA VAL A 104 -16.00 7.76 -14.47
C VAL A 104 -15.86 6.31 -14.92
N GLY A 105 -14.88 6.05 -15.80
CA GLY A 105 -14.65 4.72 -16.37
C GLY A 105 -15.82 4.17 -17.20
N GLY A 106 -16.74 5.05 -17.62
CA GLY A 106 -17.93 4.70 -18.40
C GLY A 106 -19.05 4.00 -17.62
N ASN A 107 -18.91 3.82 -16.30
CA ASN A 107 -19.87 3.02 -15.51
C ASN A 107 -20.22 3.58 -14.13
N LYS A 108 -19.64 4.71 -13.71
CA LYS A 108 -19.88 5.30 -12.39
C LYS A 108 -20.08 6.81 -12.46
N THR A 109 -20.95 7.32 -11.59
CA THR A 109 -21.05 8.75 -11.30
C THR A 109 -19.85 9.23 -10.49
N PHE A 110 -19.67 10.55 -10.37
CA PHE A 110 -18.61 11.12 -9.52
C PHE A 110 -18.76 10.70 -8.04
N ASN A 111 -20.00 10.71 -7.54
CA ASN A 111 -20.29 10.32 -6.16
C ASN A 111 -20.01 8.83 -5.94
N ASP A 112 -20.48 7.96 -6.84
CA ASP A 112 -20.30 6.51 -6.70
C ASP A 112 -18.82 6.12 -6.79
N ALA A 113 -18.07 6.74 -7.69
CA ALA A 113 -16.63 6.50 -7.81
C ALA A 113 -15.88 6.86 -6.52
N TYR A 114 -16.17 8.01 -5.93
CA TYR A 114 -15.55 8.45 -4.68
C TYR A 114 -16.00 7.60 -3.49
N ALA A 115 -17.30 7.34 -3.35
CA ALA A 115 -17.86 6.50 -2.30
C ALA A 115 -17.29 5.08 -2.33
N THR A 116 -17.13 4.50 -3.53
CA THR A 116 -16.50 3.19 -3.71
C THR A 116 -15.04 3.21 -3.24
N LEU A 117 -14.27 4.23 -3.62
CA LEU A 117 -12.87 4.37 -3.19
C LEU A 117 -12.76 4.44 -1.65
N VAL A 118 -13.59 5.26 -1.01
CA VAL A 118 -13.63 5.39 0.46
C VAL A 118 -14.00 4.06 1.11
N SER A 119 -15.01 3.37 0.57
CA SER A 119 -15.45 2.05 1.05
C SER A 119 -14.33 1.01 0.93
N ASP A 120 -13.65 0.95 -0.22
CA ASP A 120 -12.56 0.00 -0.47
C ASP A 120 -11.39 0.21 0.49
N VAL A 121 -10.99 1.47 0.71
CA VAL A 121 -9.95 1.82 1.69
C VAL A 121 -10.38 1.45 3.10
N GLY A 122 -11.62 1.73 3.48
CA GLY A 122 -12.18 1.38 4.79
C GLY A 122 -12.17 -0.14 5.04
N ASN A 123 -12.69 -0.92 4.09
CA ASN A 123 -12.76 -2.38 4.15
C ASN A 123 -11.36 -3.00 4.20
N LYS A 124 -10.44 -2.53 3.34
CA LYS A 124 -9.05 -3.01 3.34
C LYS A 124 -8.33 -2.69 4.65
N THR A 125 -8.53 -1.50 5.19
CA THR A 125 -7.94 -1.08 6.47
C THR A 125 -8.46 -1.94 7.63
N SER A 126 -9.77 -2.16 7.71
CA SER A 126 -10.38 -3.02 8.74
C SER A 126 -9.83 -4.45 8.67
N THR A 127 -9.76 -5.03 7.47
CA THR A 127 -9.22 -6.37 7.24
C THR A 127 -7.75 -6.48 7.65
N LEU A 128 -6.92 -5.50 7.26
CA LEU A 128 -5.50 -5.46 7.61
C LEU A 128 -5.28 -5.25 9.11
N LYS A 129 -6.12 -4.44 9.77
CA LYS A 129 -6.06 -4.23 11.23
C LYS A 129 -6.32 -5.53 11.98
N THR A 130 -7.36 -6.28 11.59
CA THR A 130 -7.69 -7.57 12.19
C THR A 130 -6.54 -8.57 11.97
N SER A 131 -6.04 -8.66 10.73
CA SER A 131 -4.95 -9.58 10.39
C SER A 131 -3.66 -9.27 11.17
N SER A 132 -3.28 -7.98 11.23
CA SER A 132 -2.12 -7.50 11.99
C SER A 132 -2.26 -7.78 13.49
N THR A 133 -3.44 -7.54 14.06
CA THR A 133 -3.71 -7.81 15.48
C THR A 133 -3.62 -9.30 15.80
N THR A 134 -4.22 -10.14 14.96
CA THR A 134 -4.14 -11.59 15.08
C THR A 134 -2.69 -12.06 14.99
N GLN A 135 -1.93 -11.59 14.01
CA GLN A 135 -0.52 -11.96 13.84
C GLN A 135 0.34 -11.52 15.03
N ALA A 136 0.12 -10.31 15.56
CA ALA A 136 0.81 -9.83 16.75
C ALA A 136 0.50 -10.70 17.99
N ASN A 137 -0.74 -11.17 18.11
CA ASN A 137 -1.13 -12.08 19.19
C ASN A 137 -0.51 -13.47 19.02
N VAL A 138 -0.44 -14.01 17.80
CA VAL A 138 0.25 -15.27 17.50
C VAL A 138 1.73 -15.17 17.90
N VAL A 139 2.42 -14.09 17.50
CA VAL A 139 3.82 -13.87 17.87
C VAL A 139 4.00 -13.84 19.39
N LYS A 140 3.13 -13.13 20.12
CA LYS A 140 3.19 -13.09 21.60
C LYS A 140 2.96 -14.47 22.23
N GLN A 141 2.01 -15.25 21.71
CA GLN A 141 1.72 -16.59 22.21
C GLN A 141 2.90 -17.54 21.96
N LEU A 142 3.46 -17.54 20.75
CA LEU A 142 4.63 -18.35 20.40
C LEU A 142 5.86 -17.95 21.24
N TYR A 143 6.08 -16.65 21.44
CA TYR A 143 7.14 -16.16 22.32
C TYR A 143 6.98 -16.65 23.76
N LYS A 144 5.75 -16.69 24.28
CA LYS A 144 5.46 -17.20 25.63
C LYS A 144 5.69 -18.70 25.74
N GLN A 145 5.27 -19.47 24.74
CA GLN A 145 5.53 -20.91 24.67
C GLN A 145 7.02 -21.21 24.58
N GLN A 146 7.76 -20.45 23.77
CA GLN A 146 9.22 -20.57 23.69
C GLN A 146 9.88 -20.35 25.05
N GLN A 147 9.50 -19.31 25.79
CA GLN A 147 10.03 -19.06 27.14
C GLN A 147 9.63 -20.14 28.15
N SER A 148 8.48 -20.79 28.01
CA SER A 148 8.13 -21.88 28.94
C SER A 148 8.99 -23.14 28.76
N VAL A 149 9.54 -23.36 27.57
CA VAL A 149 10.36 -24.56 27.26
C VAL A 149 11.85 -24.26 27.35
N SER A 150 12.26 -23.10 26.85
CA SER A 150 13.67 -22.71 26.71
C SER A 150 14.02 -21.43 27.48
N GLY A 151 13.10 -20.92 28.29
CA GLY A 151 13.37 -19.77 29.16
C GLY A 151 14.12 -20.19 30.41
N VAL A 152 15.02 -19.33 30.84
CA VAL A 152 15.76 -19.49 32.09
C VAL A 152 14.94 -18.90 33.22
N ASN A 153 14.65 -19.69 34.26
CA ASN A 153 14.03 -19.20 35.47
C ASN A 153 15.12 -18.73 36.44
N LEU A 154 15.26 -17.41 36.60
CA LEU A 154 16.30 -16.81 37.46
C LEU A 154 16.21 -17.27 38.92
N ASP A 155 15.01 -17.59 39.43
CA ASP A 155 14.84 -18.07 40.80
C ASP A 155 15.37 -19.51 40.97
N GLU A 156 15.17 -20.36 39.96
CA GLU A 156 15.70 -21.72 39.92
C GLU A 156 17.21 -21.72 39.72
N GLU A 157 17.72 -20.88 38.81
CA GLU A 157 19.16 -20.66 38.63
C GLU A 157 19.81 -20.10 39.90
N TYR A 158 19.14 -19.19 40.62
CA TYR A 158 19.65 -18.66 41.88
C TYR A 158 19.68 -19.73 42.98
N GLY A 159 18.65 -20.56 43.07
CA GLY A 159 18.63 -21.73 43.97
C GLY A 159 19.76 -22.71 43.65
N ASN A 160 19.95 -23.04 42.37
CA ASN A 160 21.05 -23.90 41.91
C ASN A 160 22.42 -23.27 42.21
N LEU A 161 22.58 -21.98 41.95
CA LEU A 161 23.80 -21.24 42.24
C LEU A 161 24.13 -21.28 43.74
N GLN A 162 23.15 -21.04 44.60
CA GLN A 162 23.36 -21.09 46.05
C GLN A 162 23.71 -22.50 46.52
N ARG A 163 23.07 -23.53 45.94
CA ARG A 163 23.41 -24.94 46.18
C ARG A 163 24.84 -25.27 45.74
N TYR A 164 25.27 -24.79 44.58
CA TYR A 164 26.66 -24.96 44.10
C TYR A 164 27.67 -24.23 45.01
N GLN A 165 27.33 -23.04 45.50
CA GLN A 165 28.16 -22.34 46.48
C GLN A 165 28.28 -23.12 47.80
N GLN A 166 27.19 -23.70 48.30
CA GLN A 166 27.23 -24.56 49.49
C GLN A 166 28.07 -25.82 49.28
N TYR A 167 27.93 -26.50 48.14
CA TYR A 167 28.78 -27.65 47.82
C TYR A 167 30.25 -27.27 47.70
N TYR A 168 30.56 -26.12 47.13
CA TYR A 168 31.92 -25.61 47.05
C TYR A 168 32.53 -25.39 48.44
N LEU A 169 31.80 -24.72 49.35
CA LEU A 169 32.24 -24.50 50.73
C LEU A 169 32.40 -25.82 51.50
N ALA A 170 31.46 -26.75 51.35
CA ALA A 170 31.54 -28.08 51.97
C ALA A 170 32.77 -28.86 51.48
N ASN A 171 33.04 -28.86 50.18
CA ASN A 171 34.23 -29.48 49.60
C ASN A 171 35.53 -28.80 50.08
N ALA A 172 35.54 -27.48 50.19
CA ALA A 172 36.67 -26.74 50.75
C ALA A 172 36.94 -27.13 52.22
N GLN A 173 35.88 -27.36 53.01
CA GLN A 173 35.99 -27.80 54.39
C GLN A 173 36.46 -29.26 54.52
N VAL A 174 36.02 -30.15 53.61
CA VAL A 174 36.54 -31.51 53.50
C VAL A 174 38.03 -31.49 53.15
N LEU A 175 38.46 -30.65 52.21
CA LEU A 175 39.87 -30.47 51.86
C LEU A 175 40.70 -29.93 53.03
N GLN A 176 40.19 -28.95 53.78
CA GLN A 176 40.83 -28.48 55.01
C GLN A 176 40.97 -29.59 56.04
N THR A 177 39.93 -30.40 56.23
CA THR A 177 39.96 -31.52 57.16
C THR A 177 40.93 -32.61 56.71
N ALA A 178 41.00 -32.89 55.40
CA ALA A 178 41.96 -33.81 54.82
C ALA A 178 43.41 -33.33 54.99
N ASN A 179 43.67 -32.03 54.78
CA ASN A 179 44.97 -31.42 55.06
C ASN A 179 45.35 -31.52 56.54
N ALA A 180 44.41 -31.23 57.46
CA ALA A 180 44.65 -31.38 58.89
C ALA A 180 44.96 -32.84 59.30
N LEU A 181 44.28 -33.81 58.70
CA LEU A 181 44.60 -35.25 58.86
C LEU A 181 45.96 -35.60 58.27
N PHE A 182 46.31 -35.06 57.11
CA PHE A 182 47.62 -35.28 56.47
C PHE A 182 48.76 -34.72 57.33
N ASP A 183 48.61 -33.51 57.84
CA ASP A 183 49.57 -32.87 58.74
C ASP A 183 49.68 -33.65 60.06
N ALA A 184 48.56 -34.09 60.65
CA ALA A 184 48.58 -34.93 61.85
C ALA A 184 49.32 -36.26 61.63
N LEU A 185 49.14 -36.92 60.47
CA LEU A 185 49.86 -38.14 60.12
C LEU A 185 51.35 -37.90 59.87
N LEU A 186 51.72 -36.76 59.28
CA LEU A 186 53.12 -36.38 59.06
C LEU A 186 53.84 -35.98 60.36
N ASN A 187 53.14 -35.40 61.34
CA ASN A 187 53.69 -35.03 62.65
C ASN A 187 53.88 -36.21 63.62
N ILE A 188 53.40 -37.42 63.27
CA ILE A 188 53.56 -38.65 64.09
C ILE A 188 54.86 -39.40 63.74
N ARG A 189 55.75 -38.83 62.91
CA ARG A 189 57.08 -39.40 62.63
C ARG A 189 58.21 -38.55 63.19
#